data_AF-A0A933H163-F1
#
_entry.id   AF-A0A933H163-F1
#
_cell.length_a   1.000
_cell.length_b   1.000
_cell.length_c   1.000
_cell.angle_alpha   90.00
_cell.angle_beta   90.00
_cell.angle_gamma   90.00
#
_symmetry.space_group_name_H-M   'P 1'
#
loop_
_entity.id
_entity.type
_entity.pdbx_description
1 polymer ?
#
loop_
_entity_poly.entity_id
_entity_poly.type
_entity_poly.pdbx_seq_one_letter_code
_entity_poly.pdbx_strand_id
1 'polypeptide(L)'
;MKATRWARFALLYDLVTVATFVFFLHALFFGGVKLVYLSEPGGHSSAVTLVLAEDEQDALTAEWKEKGTRIARVTGFERPFFALIGLVLVRFLLTLRVAPPEYRARYRTRWGRLKPRLAAVFLVLLLALLGAELWARRVSPEQGSVTVDLIAQGPGNEGAPVLRPGAKVETAGKEYKINSLGFRGEEIPPAGEGGRARRRVFFLGDSFTYGHEVNDPDTFVRRTEAYLRGRGLAVDAINGGMWGYDTKDEVNLLTSRVADVRPDAVVIVFFINDGLPKVELSRMEQKLYRDLALARIFLDAYEAFADEEKFSPEFVNEAYGEGRPEWEECREALVRFLALSREHRFLPLVVVFPLLERLGTNDYEPAHEFLAESFRSLGIEFLDLAPSFQEKDEEDLWVHPRDHHPNPDAHGLAAEAIGPWLDAKLATLAAAPGDSGARTSPTH
;
A
#
# COMPACT_ATOMS: atom_id res chain seq x y z
N MET A 1 -34.37 50.88 28.11
CA MET A 1 -33.51 49.97 28.92
C MET A 1 -33.60 48.48 28.55
N LYS A 2 -34.76 47.88 28.28
CA LYS A 2 -34.87 46.43 27.96
C LYS A 2 -34.29 46.04 26.58
N ALA A 3 -34.50 46.85 25.55
CA ALA A 3 -33.98 46.59 24.19
C ALA A 3 -32.44 46.58 24.10
N THR A 4 -31.77 47.43 24.88
CA THR A 4 -30.30 47.51 24.94
C THR A 4 -29.67 46.33 25.69
N ARG A 5 -30.37 45.74 26.67
CA ARG A 5 -29.92 44.51 27.35
C ARG A 5 -29.97 43.29 26.43
N TRP A 6 -31.03 43.14 25.63
CA TRP A 6 -31.14 42.05 24.67
C TRP A 6 -30.15 42.17 23.50
N ALA A 7 -29.87 43.39 23.03
CA ALA A 7 -28.85 43.61 22.01
C ALA A 7 -27.44 43.25 22.51
N ARG A 8 -27.11 43.58 23.77
CA ARG A 8 -25.84 43.19 24.41
C ARG A 8 -25.77 41.69 24.68
N PHE A 9 -26.87 41.06 25.08
CA PHE A 9 -26.96 39.60 25.24
C PHE A 9 -26.76 38.87 23.90
N ALA A 10 -27.38 39.36 22.82
CA ALA A 10 -27.22 38.79 21.48
C ALA A 10 -25.78 38.95 20.94
N LEU A 11 -25.16 40.12 21.16
CA LEU A 11 -23.76 40.34 20.76
C LEU A 11 -22.80 39.43 21.54
N LEU A 12 -23.00 39.29 22.85
CA LEU A 12 -22.23 38.39 23.71
C LEU A 12 -22.47 36.93 23.32
N TYR A 13 -23.70 36.55 22.95
CA TYR A 13 -24.07 35.23 22.46
C TYR A 13 -23.38 34.89 21.13
N ASP A 14 -23.38 35.81 20.18
CA ASP A 14 -22.68 35.64 18.89
C ASP A 14 -21.17 35.53 19.12
N LEU A 15 -20.59 36.34 20.01
CA LEU A 15 -19.16 36.28 20.35
C LEU A 15 -18.76 34.96 21.01
N VAL A 16 -19.55 34.48 21.96
CA VAL A 16 -19.30 33.18 22.62
C VAL A 16 -19.45 32.03 21.63
N THR A 17 -20.46 32.07 20.76
CA THR A 17 -20.66 31.02 19.75
C THR A 17 -19.51 30.97 18.75
N VAL A 18 -19.04 32.13 18.28
CA VAL A 18 -17.90 32.22 17.36
C VAL A 18 -16.60 31.82 18.07
N ALA A 19 -16.37 32.26 19.31
CA ALA A 19 -15.20 31.87 20.09
C ALA A 19 -15.18 30.35 20.37
N THR A 20 -16.31 29.74 20.70
CA THR A 20 -16.43 28.28 20.86
C THR A 20 -16.19 27.55 19.54
N PHE A 21 -16.68 28.08 18.42
CA PHE A 21 -16.48 27.49 17.08
C PHE A 21 -15.01 27.57 16.63
N VAL A 22 -14.33 28.70 16.87
CA VAL A 22 -12.91 28.90 16.53
C VAL A 22 -12.00 28.07 17.43
N PHE A 23 -12.27 28.01 18.74
CA PHE A 23 -11.53 27.18 19.69
C PHE A 23 -11.63 25.69 19.35
N PHE A 24 -12.80 25.23 18.88
CA PHE A 24 -13.00 23.84 18.49
C PHE A 24 -12.46 23.51 17.10
N LEU A 25 -12.46 24.46 16.15
CA LEU A 25 -11.73 24.32 14.88
C LEU A 25 -10.24 24.14 15.13
N HIS A 26 -9.67 24.90 16.07
CA HIS A 26 -8.28 24.74 16.48
C HIS A 26 -8.04 23.33 17.08
N ALA A 27 -8.93 22.85 17.94
CA ALA A 27 -8.85 21.46 18.42
C ALA A 27 -8.98 20.43 17.28
N LEU A 28 -9.88 20.64 16.31
CA LEU A 28 -10.14 19.71 15.20
C LEU A 28 -8.94 19.53 14.25
N PHE A 29 -8.14 20.57 14.07
CA PHE A 29 -6.96 20.54 13.20
C PHE A 29 -5.66 20.19 13.96
N PHE A 30 -5.64 20.31 15.29
CA PHE A 30 -4.40 20.21 16.07
C PHE A 30 -4.48 19.29 17.31
N GLY A 31 -5.59 18.58 17.61
CA GLY A 31 -5.65 17.64 18.74
C GLY A 31 -6.91 16.75 18.86
N GLY A 32 -6.73 15.50 19.31
CA GLY A 32 -7.84 14.58 19.60
C GLY A 32 -8.64 14.98 20.85
N VAL A 33 -9.95 15.25 20.73
CA VAL A 33 -10.79 15.67 21.85
C VAL A 33 -11.61 14.49 22.40
N LYS A 34 -11.44 14.15 23.69
CA LYS A 34 -12.27 13.15 24.40
C LYS A 34 -13.05 13.81 25.55
N LEU A 35 -14.31 13.37 25.72
CA LEU A 35 -15.22 13.86 26.77
C LEU A 35 -15.24 12.85 27.92
N VAL A 36 -14.86 13.27 29.12
CA VAL A 36 -14.81 12.40 30.31
C VAL A 36 -15.93 12.77 31.27
N TYR A 37 -16.80 11.80 31.57
CA TYR A 37 -17.88 11.97 32.55
C TYR A 37 -17.42 11.56 33.94
N LEU A 38 -17.44 12.52 34.87
CA LEU A 38 -17.12 12.30 36.27
C LEU A 38 -18.41 12.28 37.10
N SER A 39 -18.54 11.29 37.99
CA SER A 39 -19.61 11.27 38.99
C SER A 39 -19.02 11.21 40.39
N GLU A 40 -19.44 12.13 41.25
CA GLU A 40 -19.09 12.08 42.67
C GLU A 40 -19.78 10.90 43.38
N PRO A 41 -19.19 10.36 44.48
CA PRO A 41 -19.82 9.33 45.28
C PRO A 41 -21.10 9.90 45.93
N GLY A 42 -22.27 9.53 45.42
CA GLY A 42 -23.56 10.03 45.93
C GLY A 42 -24.59 10.42 44.85
N GLY A 43 -24.23 10.40 43.57
CA GLY A 43 -25.19 10.18 42.47
C GLY A 43 -26.08 11.34 42.01
N HIS A 44 -25.83 12.60 42.40
CA HIS A 44 -26.71 13.71 42.00
C HIS A 44 -26.05 14.90 41.27
N SER A 45 -24.72 14.86 41.06
CA SER A 45 -23.99 15.89 40.30
C SER A 45 -23.11 15.22 39.24
N SER A 46 -23.32 15.54 37.96
CA SER A 46 -22.43 15.13 36.87
C SER A 46 -21.66 16.35 36.38
N ALA A 47 -20.35 16.38 36.57
CA ALA A 47 -19.48 17.37 35.96
C ALA A 47 -18.91 16.81 34.65
N VAL A 48 -18.95 17.61 33.60
CA VAL A 48 -18.43 17.26 32.28
C VAL A 48 -17.15 18.07 32.05
N THR A 49 -16.01 17.38 31.99
CA THR A 49 -14.71 18.01 31.74
C THR A 49 -14.21 17.63 30.34
N LEU A 50 -13.75 18.63 29.60
CA LEU A 50 -13.10 18.51 28.31
C LEU A 50 -11.58 18.40 28.54
N VAL A 51 -10.95 17.35 28.01
CA VAL A 51 -9.48 17.16 28.07
C VAL A 51 -8.96 17.11 26.63
N LEU A 52 -7.86 17.83 26.35
CA LEU A 52 -7.43 18.20 25.00
C LEU A 52 -6.14 17.50 24.51
N ALA A 53 -5.48 16.68 25.32
CA ALA A 53 -4.28 15.92 24.93
C ALA A 53 -4.21 14.56 25.64
N GLU A 54 -3.66 13.53 24.98
CA GLU A 54 -3.47 12.20 25.57
C GLU A 54 -2.52 12.22 26.77
N ASP A 55 -1.48 13.05 26.73
CA ASP A 55 -0.45 13.14 27.77
C ASP A 55 -0.99 13.78 29.07
N GLU A 56 -1.89 14.76 28.96
CA GLU A 56 -2.58 15.36 30.11
C GLU A 56 -3.64 14.41 30.70
N GLN A 57 -4.12 13.45 29.90
CA GLN A 57 -5.17 12.50 30.30
C GLN A 57 -4.68 11.55 31.39
N ASP A 58 -3.47 11.01 31.27
CA ASP A 58 -2.93 10.04 32.23
C ASP A 58 -2.62 10.69 33.58
N ALA A 59 -2.09 11.92 33.56
CA ALA A 59 -1.80 12.69 34.76
C ALA A 59 -3.09 13.07 35.54
N LEU A 60 -4.12 13.57 34.84
CA LEU A 60 -5.41 13.94 35.46
C LEU A 60 -6.19 12.70 35.93
N THR A 61 -6.14 11.61 35.18
CA THR A 61 -6.79 10.34 35.54
C THR A 61 -6.18 9.74 36.80
N ALA A 62 -4.85 9.85 36.97
CA ALA A 62 -4.15 9.42 38.18
C ALA A 62 -4.54 10.26 39.39
N GLU A 63 -4.52 11.59 39.28
CA GLU A 63 -4.88 12.52 40.35
C GLU A 63 -6.32 12.32 40.85
N TRP A 64 -7.27 12.02 39.95
CA TRP A 64 -8.69 11.89 40.29
C TRP A 64 -9.08 10.52 40.86
N LYS A 65 -8.35 9.45 40.47
CA LYS A 65 -8.45 8.15 41.14
C LYS A 65 -8.02 8.24 42.59
N GLU A 66 -6.96 9.01 42.87
CA GLU A 66 -6.47 9.23 44.23
C GLU A 66 -7.49 9.96 45.13
N LYS A 67 -8.29 10.86 44.54
CA LYS A 67 -9.39 11.58 45.20
C LYS A 67 -10.71 10.78 45.33
N GLY A 68 -10.72 9.50 44.93
CA GLY A 68 -11.89 8.62 45.09
C GLY A 68 -13.05 8.87 44.10
N THR A 69 -12.79 9.57 42.99
CA THR A 69 -13.81 9.90 41.98
C THR A 69 -14.02 8.72 41.03
N ARG A 70 -15.27 8.29 40.80
CA ARG A 70 -15.58 7.22 39.82
C ARG A 70 -15.68 7.81 38.42
N ILE A 71 -14.84 7.33 37.50
CA ILE A 71 -14.91 7.64 36.07
C ILE A 71 -15.98 6.74 35.45
N ALA A 72 -17.10 7.32 35.02
CA ALA A 72 -18.28 6.55 34.65
C ALA A 72 -18.28 6.10 33.19
N ARG A 73 -17.69 6.88 32.27
CA ARG A 73 -17.53 6.52 30.86
C ARG A 73 -16.63 7.53 30.14
N VAL A 74 -15.68 7.03 29.34
CA VAL A 74 -15.00 7.82 28.31
C VAL A 74 -15.69 7.48 27.00
N THR A 75 -16.47 8.42 26.45
CA THR A 75 -17.02 8.28 25.10
C THR A 75 -16.15 9.10 24.17
N GLY A 76 -15.32 8.43 23.37
CA GLY A 76 -14.74 9.04 22.18
C GLY A 76 -15.87 9.32 21.19
N PHE A 77 -15.97 10.55 20.70
CA PHE A 77 -16.74 10.78 19.49
C PHE A 77 -15.83 10.43 18.32
N GLU A 78 -16.14 9.36 17.59
CA GLU A 78 -15.42 9.09 16.32
C GLU A 78 -15.74 10.14 15.25
N ARG A 79 -16.81 10.93 15.43
CA ARG A 79 -17.18 12.03 14.53
C ARG A 79 -17.77 13.23 15.29
N PRO A 80 -16.95 14.01 16.03
CA PRO A 80 -17.41 15.15 16.83
C PRO A 80 -18.06 16.25 15.98
N PHE A 81 -17.73 16.28 14.68
CA PHE A 81 -18.27 17.21 13.69
C PHE A 81 -19.81 17.18 13.58
N PHE A 82 -20.44 16.00 13.46
CA PHE A 82 -21.88 15.90 13.23
C PHE A 82 -22.72 16.17 14.49
N ALA A 83 -22.22 15.77 15.66
CA ALA A 83 -22.87 16.05 16.94
C ALA A 83 -22.90 17.55 17.26
N LEU A 84 -21.82 18.28 16.92
CA LEU A 84 -21.75 19.72 17.10
C LEU A 84 -22.64 20.49 16.11
N ILE A 85 -22.66 20.11 14.82
CA ILE A 85 -23.59 20.70 13.85
C ILE A 85 -25.02 20.51 14.33
N GLY A 86 -25.37 19.30 14.79
CA GLY A 86 -26.67 19.00 15.38
C GLY A 86 -26.98 19.88 16.60
N LEU A 87 -26.04 20.02 17.54
CA LEU A 87 -26.22 20.82 18.75
C LEU A 87 -26.36 22.32 18.46
N VAL A 88 -25.54 22.85 17.54
CA VAL A 88 -25.63 24.23 17.06
C VAL A 88 -26.98 24.44 16.36
N LEU A 89 -27.42 23.51 15.50
CA LEU A 89 -28.73 23.59 14.84
C LEU A 89 -29.88 23.57 15.85
N VAL A 90 -29.87 22.63 16.80
CA VAL A 90 -30.93 22.48 17.80
C VAL A 90 -30.99 23.72 18.70
N ARG A 91 -29.84 24.21 19.17
CA ARG A 91 -29.76 25.41 20.01
C ARG A 91 -30.14 26.67 19.24
N PHE A 92 -29.80 26.72 17.95
CA PHE A 92 -30.22 27.78 17.03
C PHE A 92 -31.74 27.78 16.82
N LEU A 93 -32.34 26.62 16.55
CA LEU A 93 -33.80 26.46 16.38
C LEU A 93 -34.56 26.78 17.67
N LEU A 94 -34.04 26.37 18.84
CA LEU A 94 -34.61 26.72 20.15
C LEU A 94 -34.54 28.23 20.41
N THR A 95 -33.43 28.87 20.06
CA THR A 95 -33.27 30.33 20.18
C THR A 95 -34.29 31.07 19.30
N LEU A 96 -34.55 30.60 18.08
CA LEU A 96 -35.60 31.15 17.23
C LEU A 96 -37.02 30.90 17.77
N ARG A 97 -37.24 29.79 18.48
CA ARG A 97 -38.54 29.45 19.08
C ARG A 97 -38.89 30.36 20.26
N VAL A 98 -37.90 30.68 21.11
CA VAL A 98 -38.09 31.46 22.35
C VAL A 98 -37.86 32.97 22.16
N ALA A 99 -37.20 33.39 21.07
CA ALA A 99 -36.90 34.81 20.83
C ALA A 99 -38.17 35.69 20.63
N PRO A 100 -38.14 36.96 21.11
CA PRO A 100 -39.22 37.92 20.89
C PRO A 100 -39.53 38.13 19.39
N PRO A 101 -40.79 38.49 19.01
CA PRO A 101 -41.19 38.69 17.62
C PRO A 101 -40.29 39.66 16.84
N GLU A 102 -39.85 40.74 17.48
CA GLU A 102 -38.97 41.76 16.88
C GLU A 102 -37.56 41.22 16.57
N TYR A 103 -37.05 40.31 17.42
CA TYR A 103 -35.75 39.65 17.21
C TYR A 103 -35.83 38.63 16.07
N ARG A 104 -36.92 37.85 16.03
CA ARG A 104 -37.21 36.94 14.90
C ARG A 104 -37.34 37.69 13.57
N ALA A 105 -37.96 38.87 13.57
CA ALA A 105 -38.09 39.71 12.38
C ALA A 105 -36.71 40.19 11.88
N ARG A 106 -35.88 40.75 12.77
CA ARG A 106 -34.51 41.17 12.42
C ARG A 106 -33.63 40.01 11.92
N TYR A 107 -33.77 38.84 12.53
CA TYR A 107 -33.03 37.63 12.13
C TYR A 107 -33.51 37.11 10.77
N ARG A 108 -34.83 37.06 10.51
CA ARG A 108 -35.39 36.70 9.19
C ARG A 108 -34.89 37.62 8.09
N THR A 109 -34.79 38.92 8.33
CA THR A 109 -34.26 39.89 7.36
C THR A 109 -32.76 39.71 7.11
N ARG A 110 -31.95 39.45 8.15
CA ARG A 110 -30.51 39.16 8.00
C ARG A 110 -30.25 37.83 7.30
N TRP A 111 -30.95 36.77 7.71
CA TRP A 111 -30.84 35.44 7.11
C TRP A 111 -31.36 35.41 5.66
N GLY A 112 -32.41 36.17 5.35
CA GLY A 112 -32.90 36.36 3.98
C GLY A 112 -31.84 36.99 3.05
N ARG A 113 -30.95 37.84 3.57
CA ARG A 113 -29.81 38.43 2.83
C ARG A 113 -28.57 37.52 2.80
N LEU A 114 -28.36 36.71 3.84
CA LEU A 114 -27.18 35.85 3.98
C LEU A 114 -27.33 34.52 3.25
N LYS A 115 -28.53 33.93 3.23
CA LYS A 115 -28.87 32.69 2.50
C LYS A 115 -28.40 32.65 1.05
N PRO A 116 -28.72 33.62 0.17
CA PRO A 116 -28.28 33.58 -1.22
C PRO A 116 -26.77 33.71 -1.35
N ARG A 117 -26.09 34.41 -0.42
CA ARG A 117 -24.63 34.54 -0.40
C ARG A 117 -23.95 33.24 0.01
N LEU A 118 -24.45 32.58 1.06
CA LEU A 118 -23.95 31.27 1.47
C LEU A 118 -24.22 30.21 0.39
N ALA A 119 -25.40 30.24 -0.24
CA ALA A 119 -25.71 29.37 -1.37
C ALA A 119 -24.78 29.64 -2.57
N ALA A 120 -24.49 30.90 -2.88
CA ALA A 120 -23.54 31.26 -3.94
C ALA A 120 -22.11 30.80 -3.61
N VAL A 121 -21.63 31.01 -2.38
CA VAL A 121 -20.31 30.51 -1.95
C VAL A 121 -20.26 28.99 -2.05
N PHE A 122 -21.28 28.29 -1.56
CA PHE A 122 -21.36 26.84 -1.66
C PHE A 122 -21.39 26.35 -3.13
N LEU A 123 -22.15 27.02 -4.00
CA LEU A 123 -22.17 26.72 -5.43
C LEU A 123 -20.80 26.94 -6.09
N VAL A 124 -20.12 28.04 -5.76
CA VAL A 124 -18.76 28.32 -6.27
C VAL A 124 -17.78 27.24 -5.82
N LEU A 125 -17.83 26.81 -4.55
CA LEU A 125 -16.99 25.72 -4.05
C LEU A 125 -17.30 24.39 -4.76
N LEU A 126 -18.57 24.04 -4.97
CA LEU A 126 -18.96 22.85 -5.72
C LEU A 126 -18.47 22.89 -7.18
N LEU A 127 -18.61 24.03 -7.84
CA LEU A 127 -18.12 24.21 -9.21
C LEU A 127 -16.60 24.16 -9.28
N ALA A 128 -15.90 24.68 -8.28
CA ALA A 128 -14.44 24.60 -8.17
C ALA A 128 -13.98 23.14 -7.97
N LEU A 129 -14.63 22.37 -7.10
CA LEU A 129 -14.34 20.95 -6.88
C LEU A 129 -14.62 20.13 -8.14
N LEU A 130 -15.74 20.38 -8.83
CA LEU A 130 -16.04 19.74 -10.10
C LEU A 130 -14.99 20.10 -11.17
N GLY A 131 -14.60 21.37 -11.25
CA GLY A 131 -13.55 21.83 -12.16
C GLY A 131 -12.20 21.15 -11.87
N ALA A 132 -11.83 21.05 -10.60
CA ALA A 132 -10.61 20.37 -10.16
C ALA A 132 -10.67 18.86 -10.46
N GLU A 133 -11.82 18.20 -10.30
CA GLU A 133 -12.02 16.78 -10.65
C GLU A 133 -11.90 16.55 -12.16
N LEU A 134 -12.50 17.42 -12.98
CA LEU A 134 -12.37 17.34 -14.44
C LEU A 134 -10.94 17.61 -14.90
N TRP A 135 -10.23 18.55 -14.24
CA TRP A 135 -8.82 18.80 -14.49
C TRP A 135 -7.95 17.60 -14.07
N ALA A 136 -8.18 17.04 -12.88
CA ALA A 136 -7.48 15.87 -12.37
C ALA A 136 -7.60 14.68 -13.33
N ARG A 137 -8.80 14.39 -13.84
CA ARG A 137 -9.03 13.36 -14.87
C ARG A 137 -8.25 13.60 -16.16
N ARG A 138 -7.91 14.86 -16.45
CA ARG A 138 -7.17 15.23 -17.67
C ARG A 138 -5.67 15.08 -17.52
N VAL A 139 -5.12 15.31 -16.32
CA VAL A 139 -3.68 15.29 -16.01
C VAL A 139 -3.20 14.00 -15.37
N SER A 140 -4.08 13.29 -14.67
CA SER A 140 -3.90 11.91 -14.21
C SER A 140 -4.86 11.03 -15.04
N PRO A 141 -4.59 10.83 -16.35
CA PRO A 141 -5.27 9.78 -17.09
C PRO A 141 -5.00 8.47 -16.36
N GLU A 142 -5.99 7.58 -16.30
CA GLU A 142 -5.99 6.42 -15.43
C GLU A 142 -4.78 5.48 -15.67
N GLN A 143 -3.62 5.75 -15.09
CA GLN A 143 -2.52 4.78 -15.01
C GLN A 143 -3.00 3.52 -14.29
N GLY A 144 -3.91 3.67 -13.32
CA GLY A 144 -4.62 2.57 -12.67
C GLY A 144 -5.70 1.86 -13.52
N SER A 145 -6.12 2.36 -14.69
CA SER A 145 -7.13 1.65 -15.52
C SER A 145 -6.55 0.39 -16.14
N VAL A 146 -5.30 0.47 -16.61
CA VAL A 146 -4.60 -0.66 -17.20
C VAL A 146 -4.44 -1.76 -16.15
N THR A 147 -4.01 -1.41 -14.94
CA THR A 147 -3.88 -2.36 -13.82
C THR A 147 -5.22 -2.98 -13.43
N VAL A 148 -6.30 -2.20 -13.32
CA VAL A 148 -7.62 -2.71 -12.94
C VAL A 148 -8.26 -3.58 -14.03
N ASP A 149 -8.03 -3.29 -15.31
CA ASP A 149 -8.50 -4.09 -16.45
C ASP A 149 -7.65 -5.35 -16.68
N LEU A 150 -6.41 -5.35 -16.18
CA LEU A 150 -5.52 -6.50 -16.20
C LEU A 150 -5.75 -7.46 -15.04
N ILE A 151 -6.28 -7.02 -13.91
CA ILE A 151 -6.58 -7.90 -12.79
C ILE A 151 -7.88 -8.68 -13.06
N ALA A 152 -7.84 -10.00 -12.94
CA ALA A 152 -9.02 -10.84 -13.09
C ALA A 152 -10.05 -10.51 -12.00
N GLN A 153 -11.23 -9.99 -12.36
CA GLN A 153 -12.33 -9.77 -11.40
C GLN A 153 -13.22 -11.02 -11.30
N GLY A 154 -13.42 -11.53 -10.09
CA GLY A 154 -14.33 -12.63 -9.81
C GLY A 154 -14.90 -12.60 -8.38
N PRO A 155 -16.14 -13.08 -8.14
CA PRO A 155 -16.68 -13.23 -6.80
C PRO A 155 -15.89 -14.33 -6.07
N GLY A 156 -15.18 -13.97 -4.98
CA GLY A 156 -14.32 -14.88 -4.21
C GLY A 156 -12.82 -14.56 -4.23
N ASN A 157 -12.38 -13.45 -4.85
CA ASN A 157 -11.00 -12.96 -4.78
C ASN A 157 -10.67 -12.36 -3.39
N GLU A 158 -10.74 -13.18 -2.34
CA GLU A 158 -10.20 -12.84 -1.01
C GLU A 158 -8.68 -13.06 -0.91
N GLY A 159 -8.00 -13.34 -2.04
CA GLY A 159 -6.56 -13.51 -2.15
C GLY A 159 -5.89 -12.45 -3.04
N ALA A 160 -4.56 -12.49 -3.10
CA ALA A 160 -3.72 -11.58 -3.87
C ALA A 160 -4.17 -11.48 -5.36
N PRO A 161 -4.07 -10.29 -5.99
CA PRO A 161 -4.55 -10.06 -7.35
C PRO A 161 -3.80 -10.92 -8.37
N VAL A 162 -4.51 -11.50 -9.36
CA VAL A 162 -3.91 -12.24 -10.48
C VAL A 162 -4.24 -11.60 -11.83
N LEU A 163 -3.35 -11.73 -12.81
CA LEU A 163 -3.58 -11.17 -14.15
C LEU A 163 -4.64 -11.99 -14.90
N ARG A 164 -5.44 -11.29 -15.71
CA ARG A 164 -6.45 -11.85 -16.58
C ARG A 164 -5.77 -12.58 -17.75
N PRO A 165 -5.94 -13.91 -17.88
CA PRO A 165 -5.36 -14.67 -18.98
C PRO A 165 -5.78 -14.14 -20.35
N GLY A 166 -4.86 -14.12 -21.30
CA GLY A 166 -5.09 -13.66 -22.67
C GLY A 166 -5.21 -12.14 -22.84
N ALA A 167 -5.02 -11.36 -21.77
CA ALA A 167 -5.01 -9.91 -21.86
C ALA A 167 -3.84 -9.41 -22.72
N LYS A 168 -4.07 -8.35 -23.49
CA LYS A 168 -3.05 -7.61 -24.23
C LYS A 168 -2.93 -6.23 -23.63
N VAL A 169 -1.70 -5.77 -23.42
CA VAL A 169 -1.40 -4.44 -22.93
C VAL A 169 -0.77 -3.66 -24.05
N GLU A 170 -1.42 -2.57 -24.44
CA GLU A 170 -0.94 -1.58 -25.40
C GLU A 170 -1.19 -0.21 -24.78
N THR A 171 -0.22 0.32 -24.03
CA THR A 171 -0.36 1.62 -23.36
C THR A 171 0.96 2.36 -23.33
N ALA A 172 0.93 3.66 -23.61
CA ALA A 172 2.10 4.55 -23.55
C ALA A 172 3.33 4.04 -24.34
N GLY A 173 3.11 3.34 -25.46
CA GLY A 173 4.19 2.77 -26.28
C GLY A 173 4.77 1.46 -25.75
N LYS A 174 4.15 0.86 -24.72
CA LYS A 174 4.48 -0.46 -24.20
C LYS A 174 3.54 -1.52 -24.78
N GLU A 175 4.11 -2.64 -25.22
CA GLU A 175 3.36 -3.78 -25.75
C GLU A 175 3.81 -5.08 -25.08
N TYR A 176 2.87 -5.78 -24.45
CA TYR A 176 3.09 -7.14 -23.95
C TYR A 176 1.76 -7.88 -23.75
N LYS A 177 1.84 -9.19 -23.52
CA LYS A 177 0.69 -10.08 -23.40
C LYS A 177 0.71 -10.81 -22.07
N ILE A 178 -0.46 -11.25 -21.64
CA ILE A 178 -0.63 -12.18 -20.53
C ILE A 178 -1.02 -13.53 -21.14
N ASN A 179 -0.23 -14.56 -20.90
CA ASN A 179 -0.47 -15.89 -21.47
C ASN A 179 -1.68 -16.59 -20.85
N SER A 180 -2.01 -17.78 -21.35
CA SER A 180 -3.19 -18.52 -20.91
C SER A 180 -3.17 -18.94 -19.42
N LEU A 181 -2.01 -18.92 -18.77
CA LEU A 181 -1.86 -19.21 -17.34
C LEU A 181 -1.93 -17.95 -16.46
N GLY A 182 -2.06 -16.76 -17.04
CA GLY A 182 -2.11 -15.51 -16.30
C GLY A 182 -0.74 -14.92 -15.97
N PHE A 183 0.31 -15.27 -16.72
CA PHE A 183 1.66 -14.75 -16.54
C PHE A 183 2.09 -13.85 -17.69
N ARG A 184 3.01 -12.92 -17.41
CA ARG A 184 3.46 -11.95 -18.40
C ARG A 184 4.38 -12.61 -19.46
N GLY A 185 4.10 -12.29 -20.72
CA GLY A 185 4.86 -12.69 -21.91
C GLY A 185 4.20 -13.80 -22.72
N GLU A 186 5.02 -14.53 -23.48
CA GLU A 186 4.54 -15.53 -24.44
C GLU A 186 3.97 -16.80 -23.78
N GLU A 187 3.28 -17.61 -24.58
CA GLU A 187 2.70 -18.87 -24.15
C GLU A 187 3.76 -19.87 -23.68
N ILE A 188 3.45 -20.57 -22.59
CA ILE A 188 4.32 -21.59 -22.02
C ILE A 188 4.00 -22.92 -22.71
N PRO A 189 4.90 -23.47 -23.55
CA PRO A 189 4.62 -24.71 -24.28
C PRO A 189 4.37 -25.86 -23.30
N PRO A 190 3.47 -26.83 -23.58
CA PRO A 190 3.22 -27.97 -22.70
C PRO A 190 4.51 -28.71 -22.32
N ALA A 191 4.63 -29.16 -21.07
CA ALA A 191 5.87 -29.79 -20.63
C ALA A 191 6.06 -31.11 -21.39
N GLY A 192 7.20 -31.22 -22.09
CA GLY A 192 7.57 -32.41 -22.87
C GLY A 192 7.38 -32.29 -24.39
N GLU A 193 6.76 -31.23 -24.91
CA GLU A 193 6.70 -30.95 -26.35
C GLU A 193 7.92 -30.12 -26.80
N GLY A 194 8.63 -30.54 -27.86
CA GLY A 194 9.73 -29.76 -28.47
C GLY A 194 11.14 -30.37 -28.50
N GLY A 195 11.32 -31.66 -28.21
CA GLY A 195 12.54 -32.40 -28.61
C GLY A 195 13.80 -32.22 -27.75
N ARG A 196 13.78 -31.36 -26.74
CA ARG A 196 14.64 -31.42 -25.54
C ARG A 196 13.77 -30.96 -24.36
N ALA A 197 13.86 -31.61 -23.20
CA ALA A 197 13.14 -31.16 -22.01
C ALA A 197 13.57 -29.72 -21.67
N ARG A 198 12.74 -28.73 -22.02
CA ARG A 198 13.00 -27.31 -21.73
C ARG A 198 12.93 -27.14 -20.22
N ARG A 199 13.97 -26.59 -19.61
CA ARG A 199 13.98 -26.28 -18.19
C ARG A 199 13.07 -25.09 -17.94
N ARG A 200 12.15 -25.21 -17.00
CA ARG A 200 11.26 -24.09 -16.62
C ARG A 200 11.80 -23.41 -15.37
N VAL A 201 12.08 -22.12 -15.48
CA VAL A 201 12.46 -21.29 -14.33
C VAL A 201 11.33 -20.31 -14.08
N PHE A 202 10.69 -20.43 -12.91
CA PHE A 202 9.56 -19.58 -12.55
C PHE A 202 10.03 -18.47 -11.61
N PHE A 203 10.00 -17.23 -12.10
CA PHE A 203 10.30 -16.04 -11.32
C PHE A 203 9.02 -15.52 -10.69
N LEU A 204 9.03 -15.37 -9.37
CA LEU A 204 7.94 -14.83 -8.57
C LEU A 204 8.46 -13.57 -7.90
N GLY A 205 7.65 -12.52 -7.86
CA GLY A 205 8.08 -11.22 -7.36
C GLY A 205 6.99 -10.18 -7.47
N ASP A 206 7.35 -8.95 -7.15
CA ASP A 206 6.44 -7.82 -7.20
C ASP A 206 6.45 -7.10 -8.57
N SER A 207 6.22 -5.77 -8.56
CA SER A 207 6.31 -4.88 -9.72
C SER A 207 7.69 -4.86 -10.40
N PHE A 208 8.77 -5.12 -9.67
CA PHE A 208 10.14 -5.22 -10.22
C PHE A 208 10.26 -6.47 -11.07
N THR A 209 9.71 -7.60 -10.63
CA THR A 209 9.67 -8.82 -11.45
C THR A 209 8.70 -8.67 -12.61
N TYR A 210 7.55 -8.06 -12.38
CA TYR A 210 6.59 -7.77 -13.44
C TYR A 210 7.22 -6.95 -14.56
N GLY A 211 8.10 -5.99 -14.24
CA GLY A 211 8.68 -5.04 -15.18
C GLY A 211 7.76 -3.85 -15.42
N HIS A 212 7.39 -3.15 -14.33
CA HIS A 212 6.57 -1.95 -14.38
C HIS A 212 7.15 -0.92 -15.36
N GLU A 213 6.32 -0.40 -16.27
CA GLU A 213 6.74 0.56 -17.32
C GLU A 213 7.90 0.09 -18.24
N VAL A 214 8.18 -1.22 -18.31
CA VAL A 214 9.22 -1.82 -19.15
C VAL A 214 8.59 -2.70 -20.23
N ASN A 215 9.18 -2.80 -21.42
CA ASN A 215 8.69 -3.73 -22.47
C ASN A 215 9.07 -5.17 -22.12
N ASP A 216 8.30 -6.17 -22.58
CA ASP A 216 8.59 -7.59 -22.25
C ASP A 216 10.04 -8.00 -22.51
N PRO A 217 10.65 -7.74 -23.69
CA PRO A 217 12.03 -8.13 -23.99
C PRO A 217 13.08 -7.46 -23.11
N ASP A 218 12.72 -6.32 -22.51
CA ASP A 218 13.60 -5.51 -21.68
C ASP A 218 13.56 -5.90 -20.20
N THR A 219 12.60 -6.74 -19.79
CA THR A 219 12.55 -7.26 -18.43
C THR A 219 13.74 -8.16 -18.14
N PHE A 220 14.23 -8.14 -16.89
CA PHE A 220 15.38 -8.97 -16.49
C PHE A 220 15.08 -10.47 -16.68
N VAL A 221 13.81 -10.89 -16.53
CA VAL A 221 13.38 -12.27 -16.75
C VAL A 221 13.63 -12.69 -18.20
N ARG A 222 13.23 -11.86 -19.17
CA ARG A 222 13.46 -12.14 -20.61
C ARG A 222 14.92 -12.00 -21.01
N ARG A 223 15.65 -11.03 -20.46
CA ARG A 223 17.09 -10.88 -20.70
C ARG A 223 17.88 -12.07 -20.12
N THR A 224 17.50 -12.57 -18.95
CA THR A 224 18.07 -13.80 -18.35
C THR A 224 17.78 -15.03 -19.22
N GLU A 225 16.56 -15.18 -19.73
CA GLU A 225 16.21 -16.23 -20.68
C GLU A 225 17.07 -16.18 -21.95
N ALA A 226 17.23 -14.99 -22.52
CA ALA A 226 18.04 -14.76 -23.70
C ALA A 226 19.52 -15.12 -23.45
N TYR A 227 20.07 -14.72 -22.30
CA TYR A 227 21.43 -15.10 -21.88
C TYR A 227 21.58 -16.63 -21.84
N LEU A 228 20.71 -17.33 -21.10
CA LEU A 228 20.78 -18.79 -20.94
C LEU A 228 20.61 -19.53 -22.27
N ARG A 229 19.71 -19.06 -23.14
CA ARG A 229 19.54 -19.62 -24.50
C ARG A 229 20.76 -19.36 -25.37
N GLY A 230 21.39 -18.19 -25.25
CA GLY A 230 22.66 -17.87 -25.91
C GLY A 230 23.82 -18.79 -25.48
N ARG A 231 23.76 -19.33 -24.25
CA ARG A 231 24.66 -20.38 -23.75
C ARG A 231 24.32 -21.79 -24.23
N GLY A 232 23.24 -21.96 -25.00
CA GLY A 232 22.78 -23.23 -25.54
C GLY A 232 21.84 -24.01 -24.64
N LEU A 233 21.37 -23.43 -23.52
CA LEU A 233 20.37 -24.07 -22.67
C LEU A 233 18.97 -23.90 -23.28
N ALA A 234 18.20 -24.98 -23.29
CA ALA A 234 16.77 -24.93 -23.57
C ALA A 234 16.03 -24.55 -22.28
N VAL A 235 15.82 -23.25 -22.05
CA VAL A 235 15.14 -22.70 -20.87
C VAL A 235 13.91 -21.91 -21.29
N ASP A 236 12.85 -22.02 -20.50
CA ASP A 236 11.69 -21.13 -20.52
C ASP A 236 11.65 -20.38 -19.18
N ALA A 237 11.89 -19.07 -19.22
CA ALA A 237 11.76 -18.21 -18.06
C ALA A 237 10.32 -17.66 -18.00
N ILE A 238 9.69 -17.84 -16.85
CA ILE A 238 8.28 -17.50 -16.65
C ILE A 238 8.23 -16.33 -15.68
N ASN A 239 7.65 -15.21 -16.13
CA ASN A 239 7.48 -14.00 -15.33
C ASN A 239 6.14 -14.05 -14.59
N GLY A 240 6.19 -14.46 -13.32
CA GLY A 240 5.07 -14.48 -12.39
C GLY A 240 4.98 -13.23 -11.51
N GLY A 241 5.62 -12.13 -11.90
CA GLY A 241 5.58 -10.89 -11.14
C GLY A 241 4.19 -10.27 -11.08
N MET A 242 3.88 -9.59 -9.98
CA MET A 242 2.61 -8.88 -9.79
C MET A 242 2.77 -7.66 -8.90
N TRP A 243 2.10 -6.56 -9.23
CA TRP A 243 2.13 -5.35 -8.39
C TRP A 243 1.68 -5.61 -6.95
N GLY A 244 2.47 -5.11 -6.01
CA GLY A 244 2.15 -5.10 -4.58
C GLY A 244 2.24 -6.46 -3.88
N TYR A 245 2.71 -7.49 -4.58
CA TYR A 245 3.02 -8.78 -3.96
C TYR A 245 4.13 -8.62 -2.93
N ASP A 246 4.01 -9.38 -1.85
CA ASP A 246 5.14 -9.73 -0.98
C ASP A 246 5.46 -11.22 -1.11
N THR A 247 6.47 -11.66 -0.38
CA THR A 247 6.92 -13.06 -0.31
C THR A 247 5.79 -14.03 0.03
N LYS A 248 4.80 -13.64 0.84
CA LYS A 248 3.66 -14.49 1.15
C LYS A 248 2.73 -14.63 -0.06
N ASP A 249 2.43 -13.53 -0.74
CA ASP A 249 1.63 -13.55 -1.97
C ASP A 249 2.30 -14.38 -3.08
N GLU A 250 3.62 -14.28 -3.21
CA GLU A 250 4.42 -15.08 -4.14
C GLU A 250 4.32 -16.59 -3.84
N VAL A 251 4.46 -16.97 -2.56
CA VAL A 251 4.36 -18.38 -2.14
C VAL A 251 2.93 -18.90 -2.26
N ASN A 252 1.92 -18.06 -2.08
CA ASN A 252 0.53 -18.39 -2.35
C ASN A 252 0.28 -18.63 -3.84
N LEU A 253 0.82 -17.75 -4.71
CA LEU A 253 0.76 -17.92 -6.15
C LEU A 253 1.44 -19.24 -6.57
N LEU A 254 2.64 -19.51 -6.04
CA LEU A 254 3.34 -20.77 -6.28
C LEU A 254 2.49 -21.98 -5.87
N THR A 255 1.95 -21.97 -4.65
CA THR A 255 1.10 -23.06 -4.15
C THR A 255 -0.05 -23.36 -5.11
N SER A 256 -0.65 -22.32 -5.69
CA SER A 256 -1.80 -22.45 -6.59
C SER A 256 -1.45 -22.77 -8.05
N ARG A 257 -0.18 -22.65 -8.47
CA ARG A 257 0.24 -22.76 -9.88
C ARG A 257 1.41 -23.70 -10.14
N VAL A 258 2.07 -24.21 -9.11
CA VAL A 258 3.23 -25.10 -9.23
C VAL A 258 2.93 -26.35 -10.05
N ALA A 259 1.70 -26.89 -9.94
CA ALA A 259 1.27 -28.06 -10.71
C ALA A 259 1.04 -27.77 -12.20
N ASP A 260 0.61 -26.55 -12.55
CA ASP A 260 0.40 -26.12 -13.94
C ASP A 260 1.75 -25.76 -14.60
N VAL A 261 2.57 -25.01 -13.85
CA VAL A 261 3.87 -24.50 -14.30
C VAL A 261 4.93 -25.61 -14.31
N ARG A 262 4.86 -26.60 -13.41
CA ARG A 262 5.85 -27.69 -13.26
C ARG A 262 7.31 -27.19 -13.37
N PRO A 263 7.72 -26.21 -12.54
CA PRO A 263 9.06 -25.63 -12.64
C PRO A 263 10.15 -26.65 -12.32
N ASP A 264 11.34 -26.43 -12.86
CA ASP A 264 12.58 -27.11 -12.46
C ASP A 264 13.37 -26.25 -11.45
N ALA A 265 13.21 -24.93 -11.52
CA ALA A 265 13.68 -23.98 -10.53
C ALA A 265 12.62 -22.90 -10.31
N VAL A 266 12.54 -22.39 -9.08
CA VAL A 266 11.71 -21.24 -8.71
C VAL A 266 12.61 -20.21 -8.06
N VAL A 267 12.50 -18.96 -8.52
CA VAL A 267 13.23 -17.81 -7.99
C VAL A 267 12.21 -16.89 -7.35
N ILE A 268 12.26 -16.77 -6.02
CA ILE A 268 11.61 -15.67 -5.29
C ILE A 268 12.50 -14.44 -5.46
N VAL A 269 11.93 -13.36 -5.97
CA VAL A 269 12.62 -12.09 -6.16
C VAL A 269 12.21 -11.21 -4.98
N PHE A 270 12.95 -11.39 -3.89
CA PHE A 270 12.72 -10.70 -2.64
C PHE A 270 13.12 -9.24 -2.81
N PHE A 271 12.20 -8.32 -2.53
CA PHE A 271 12.52 -6.91 -2.49
C PHE A 271 12.48 -6.42 -1.03
N ILE A 272 13.28 -5.40 -0.72
CA ILE A 272 13.36 -4.86 0.65
C ILE A 272 12.00 -4.35 1.14
N ASN A 273 11.05 -4.06 0.25
CA ASN A 273 9.70 -3.68 0.66
C ASN A 273 8.87 -4.84 1.27
N ASP A 274 9.22 -6.11 1.01
CA ASP A 274 8.49 -7.29 1.46
C ASP A 274 8.37 -7.36 2.98
N GLY A 275 9.45 -6.98 3.69
CA GLY A 275 9.53 -6.98 5.15
C GLY A 275 9.11 -5.66 5.79
N LEU A 276 8.56 -4.72 5.00
CA LEU A 276 8.09 -3.42 5.50
C LEU A 276 6.57 -3.42 5.65
N PRO A 277 6.01 -2.66 6.60
CA PRO A 277 4.57 -2.53 6.75
C PRO A 277 3.93 -1.95 5.49
N LYS A 278 2.81 -2.54 5.09
CA LYS A 278 2.00 -2.08 3.95
C LYS A 278 1.01 -1.01 4.43
N VAL A 279 0.91 0.08 3.68
CA VAL A 279 -0.15 1.06 3.87
C VAL A 279 -1.40 0.51 3.19
N GLU A 280 -2.33 -0.02 3.98
CA GLU A 280 -3.60 -0.50 3.45
C GLU A 280 -4.65 0.62 3.44
N LEU A 281 -5.09 1.00 2.24
CA LEU A 281 -6.25 1.87 2.09
C LEU A 281 -7.49 1.17 2.65
N SER A 282 -8.26 1.88 3.48
CA SER A 282 -9.57 1.42 3.94
C SER A 282 -10.53 1.23 2.76
N ARG A 283 -11.61 0.44 2.96
CA ARG A 283 -12.65 0.26 1.94
C ARG A 283 -13.23 1.58 1.40
N MET A 284 -13.28 2.61 2.24
CA MET A 284 -13.73 3.93 1.83
C MET A 284 -12.70 4.61 0.92
N GLU A 285 -11.42 4.59 1.30
CA GLU A 285 -10.33 5.16 0.51
C GLU A 285 -10.19 4.45 -0.84
N GLN A 286 -10.25 3.12 -0.87
CA GLN A 286 -10.26 2.35 -2.12
C GLN A 286 -11.41 2.75 -3.05
N LYS A 287 -12.60 3.01 -2.48
CA LYS A 287 -13.75 3.47 -3.25
C LYS A 287 -13.55 4.89 -3.76
N LEU A 288 -13.02 5.79 -2.94
CA LEU A 288 -12.73 7.17 -3.34
C LEU A 288 -11.64 7.21 -4.43
N TYR A 289 -10.56 6.44 -4.27
CA TYR A 289 -9.47 6.29 -5.23
C TYR A 289 -10.00 5.88 -6.62
N ARG A 290 -10.91 4.91 -6.65
CA ARG A 290 -11.58 4.42 -7.86
C ARG A 290 -12.49 5.47 -8.48
N ASP A 291 -13.36 6.09 -7.69
CA ASP A 291 -14.46 6.91 -8.20
C ASP A 291 -14.02 8.35 -8.54
N LEU A 292 -13.00 8.89 -7.86
CA LEU A 292 -12.61 10.31 -7.90
C LEU A 292 -11.12 10.48 -8.24
N ALA A 293 -10.83 11.20 -9.33
CA ALA A 293 -9.46 11.47 -9.74
C ALA A 293 -8.71 12.38 -8.75
N LEU A 294 -9.41 13.33 -8.12
CA LEU A 294 -8.81 14.15 -7.06
C LEU A 294 -8.41 13.33 -5.83
N ALA A 295 -9.22 12.35 -5.44
CA ALA A 295 -8.89 11.49 -4.31
C ALA A 295 -7.65 10.65 -4.60
N ARG A 296 -7.52 10.15 -5.84
CA ARG A 296 -6.33 9.45 -6.30
C ARG A 296 -5.08 10.32 -6.23
N ILE A 297 -5.08 11.52 -6.82
CA ILE A 297 -3.93 12.44 -6.72
C ILE A 297 -3.55 12.70 -5.25
N PHE A 298 -4.55 12.89 -4.37
CA PHE A 298 -4.30 13.13 -2.95
C PHE A 298 -3.70 11.91 -2.24
N LEU A 299 -4.24 10.72 -2.49
CA LEU A 299 -3.77 9.48 -1.89
C LEU A 299 -2.40 9.08 -2.44
N ASP A 300 -2.15 9.21 -3.74
CA ASP A 300 -0.83 8.99 -4.35
C ASP A 300 0.21 9.94 -3.75
N ALA A 301 -0.15 11.22 -3.51
CA ALA A 301 0.74 12.18 -2.87
C ALA A 301 0.99 11.90 -1.38
N TYR A 302 -0.03 11.37 -0.68
CA TYR A 302 0.10 10.94 0.70
C TYR A 302 0.99 9.69 0.83
N GLU A 303 0.79 8.71 -0.05
CA GLU A 303 1.63 7.52 -0.15
C GLU A 303 3.07 7.92 -0.46
N ALA A 304 3.32 8.78 -1.46
CA ALA A 304 4.67 9.26 -1.76
C ALA A 304 5.35 9.96 -0.58
N PHE A 305 4.60 10.72 0.23
CA PHE A 305 5.12 11.34 1.45
C PHE A 305 5.43 10.30 2.54
N ALA A 306 4.56 9.30 2.71
CA ALA A 306 4.78 8.20 3.66
C ALA A 306 5.94 7.29 3.23
N ASP A 307 6.13 7.10 1.92
CA ASP A 307 7.20 6.30 1.34
C ASP A 307 8.58 6.91 1.64
N GLU A 308 8.72 8.24 1.62
CA GLU A 308 9.99 8.91 1.95
C GLU A 308 10.46 8.60 3.38
N GLU A 309 9.52 8.48 4.33
CA GLU A 309 9.82 8.04 5.70
C GLU A 309 10.06 6.51 5.76
N LYS A 310 9.21 5.72 5.08
CA LYS A 310 9.26 4.26 5.05
C LYS A 310 10.54 3.70 4.43
N PHE A 311 11.12 4.37 3.45
CA PHE A 311 12.36 3.95 2.80
C PHE A 311 13.61 4.62 3.38
N SER A 312 13.47 5.36 4.49
CA SER A 312 14.63 5.87 5.21
C SER A 312 15.54 4.72 5.69
N PRO A 313 16.88 4.87 5.65
CA PRO A 313 17.81 3.85 6.13
C PRO A 313 17.52 3.39 7.54
N GLU A 314 17.15 4.31 8.44
CA GLU A 314 16.80 3.99 9.81
C GLU A 314 15.59 3.05 9.87
N PHE A 315 14.50 3.40 9.17
CA PHE A 315 13.28 2.59 9.18
C PHE A 315 13.49 1.21 8.58
N VAL A 316 14.14 1.13 7.41
CA VAL A 316 14.40 -0.13 6.71
C VAL A 316 15.27 -1.06 7.57
N ASN A 317 16.37 -0.54 8.13
CA ASN A 317 17.24 -1.36 8.98
C ASN A 317 16.55 -1.74 10.30
N GLU A 318 15.65 -0.91 10.84
CA GLU A 318 14.86 -1.29 12.04
C GLU A 318 13.84 -2.39 11.72
N ALA A 319 13.25 -2.38 10.53
CA ALA A 319 12.19 -3.31 10.12
C ALA A 319 12.71 -4.75 9.95
N TYR A 320 13.98 -4.92 9.61
CA TYR A 320 14.62 -6.23 9.47
C TYR A 320 15.34 -6.65 10.75
N GLY A 321 14.68 -7.53 11.52
CA GLY A 321 15.22 -8.10 12.75
C GLY A 321 14.36 -9.25 13.29
N GLU A 322 14.95 -10.10 14.13
CA GLU A 322 14.21 -11.20 14.76
C GLU A 322 13.02 -10.67 15.58
N GLY A 323 11.85 -11.31 15.44
CA GLY A 323 10.64 -10.93 16.16
C GLY A 323 9.88 -9.74 15.57
N ARG A 324 10.31 -9.20 14.43
CA ARG A 324 9.54 -8.21 13.65
C ARG A 324 8.39 -8.91 12.92
N PRO A 325 7.12 -8.50 13.11
CA PRO A 325 5.97 -9.22 12.55
C PRO A 325 6.03 -9.42 11.03
N GLU A 326 6.38 -8.37 10.29
CA GLU A 326 6.46 -8.36 8.83
C GLU A 326 7.55 -9.30 8.31
N TRP A 327 8.72 -9.28 8.96
CA TRP A 327 9.80 -10.23 8.66
C TRP A 327 9.41 -11.68 9.02
N GLU A 328 8.78 -11.91 10.17
CA GLU A 328 8.37 -13.27 10.57
C GLU A 328 7.37 -13.87 9.57
N GLU A 329 6.46 -13.06 9.02
CA GLU A 329 5.55 -13.49 7.95
C GLU A 329 6.31 -13.88 6.67
N CYS A 330 7.30 -13.07 6.26
CA CYS A 330 8.21 -13.42 5.16
C CYS A 330 8.96 -14.72 5.44
N ARG A 331 9.49 -14.88 6.64
CA ARG A 331 10.24 -16.08 7.06
C ARG A 331 9.35 -17.33 7.04
N GLU A 332 8.12 -17.25 7.51
CA GLU A 332 7.14 -18.34 7.44
C GLU A 332 6.81 -18.71 5.99
N ALA A 333 6.63 -17.72 5.12
CA ALA A 333 6.43 -17.95 3.69
C ALA A 333 7.65 -18.64 3.04
N LEU A 334 8.88 -18.23 3.36
CA LEU A 334 10.11 -18.88 2.87
C LEU A 334 10.26 -20.32 3.37
N VAL A 335 9.85 -20.60 4.61
CA VAL A 335 9.80 -21.98 5.11
C VAL A 335 8.78 -22.81 4.32
N ARG A 336 7.61 -22.24 3.99
CA ARG A 336 6.62 -22.90 3.12
C ARG A 336 7.15 -23.10 1.70
N PHE A 337 7.88 -22.13 1.16
CA PHE A 337 8.54 -22.22 -0.14
C PHE A 337 9.48 -23.43 -0.22
N LEU A 338 10.32 -23.62 0.81
CA LEU A 338 11.20 -24.80 0.92
C LEU A 338 10.42 -26.12 1.02
N ALA A 339 9.27 -26.13 1.70
CA ALA A 339 8.41 -27.31 1.76
C ALA A 339 7.84 -27.66 0.38
N LEU A 340 7.33 -26.67 -0.36
CA LEU A 340 6.84 -26.84 -1.73
C LEU A 340 7.95 -27.31 -2.69
N SER A 341 9.18 -26.84 -2.50
CA SER A 341 10.36 -27.30 -3.26
C SER A 341 10.57 -28.79 -3.09
N ARG A 342 10.48 -29.32 -1.87
CA ARG A 342 10.63 -30.76 -1.60
C ARG A 342 9.47 -31.56 -2.16
N GLU A 343 8.25 -31.04 -2.06
CA GLU A 343 7.03 -31.68 -2.56
C GLU A 343 7.03 -31.79 -4.09
N HIS A 344 7.35 -30.70 -4.78
CA HIS A 344 7.27 -30.60 -6.25
C HIS A 344 8.61 -30.78 -6.97
N ARG A 345 9.70 -30.96 -6.21
CA ARG A 345 11.07 -31.24 -6.68
C ARG A 345 11.62 -30.17 -7.64
N PHE A 346 11.47 -28.91 -7.27
CA PHE A 346 12.14 -27.79 -7.96
C PHE A 346 13.30 -27.25 -7.10
N LEU A 347 14.29 -26.63 -7.74
CA LEU A 347 15.37 -25.91 -7.07
C LEU A 347 14.85 -24.58 -6.49
N PRO A 348 14.86 -24.37 -5.15
CA PRO A 348 14.43 -23.13 -4.55
C PRO A 348 15.58 -22.12 -4.53
N LEU A 349 15.35 -20.93 -5.07
CA LEU A 349 16.33 -19.86 -5.17
C LEU A 349 15.71 -18.54 -4.72
N VAL A 350 16.53 -17.65 -4.17
CA VAL A 350 16.15 -16.27 -3.87
C VAL A 350 17.09 -15.29 -4.60
N VAL A 351 16.53 -14.23 -5.15
CA VAL A 351 17.29 -13.07 -5.63
C VAL A 351 16.83 -11.87 -4.81
N VAL A 352 17.76 -11.11 -4.24
CA VAL A 352 17.47 -9.90 -3.46
C VAL A 352 17.72 -8.69 -4.34
N PHE A 353 16.67 -7.90 -4.59
CA PHE A 353 16.79 -6.63 -5.30
C PHE A 353 17.09 -5.51 -4.27
N PRO A 354 18.10 -4.65 -4.48
CA PRO A 354 18.31 -3.50 -3.61
C PRO A 354 17.22 -2.45 -3.81
N LEU A 355 17.04 -1.58 -2.82
CA LEU A 355 16.41 -0.28 -3.07
C LEU A 355 17.26 0.46 -4.10
N LEU A 356 16.62 0.98 -5.15
CA LEU A 356 17.29 1.83 -6.14
C LEU A 356 17.41 3.26 -5.62
N GLU A 357 17.78 3.45 -4.37
CA GLU A 357 17.98 4.75 -3.75
C GLU A 357 19.28 4.68 -2.96
N ARG A 358 19.99 5.80 -2.89
CA ARG A 358 21.26 5.91 -2.15
C ARG A 358 22.26 4.83 -2.58
N LEU A 359 22.29 4.52 -3.88
CA LEU A 359 23.22 3.56 -4.46
C LEU A 359 24.67 4.01 -4.21
N GLY A 360 25.54 3.05 -3.97
CA GLY A 360 26.96 3.31 -3.64
C GLY A 360 27.20 3.80 -2.21
N THR A 361 26.15 3.91 -1.38
CA THR A 361 26.27 4.05 0.07
C THR A 361 26.17 2.69 0.77
N ASN A 362 26.45 2.67 2.08
CA ASN A 362 26.24 1.51 2.94
C ASN A 362 24.95 1.65 3.77
N ASP A 363 24.05 2.55 3.39
CA ASP A 363 22.88 2.94 4.19
C ASP A 363 21.94 1.74 4.46
N TYR A 364 21.82 0.80 3.51
CA TYR A 364 21.00 -0.41 3.63
C TYR A 364 21.80 -1.69 3.87
N GLU A 365 23.13 -1.60 4.07
CA GLU A 365 24.00 -2.76 4.30
C GLU A 365 23.51 -3.65 5.46
N PRO A 366 23.07 -3.12 6.62
CA PRO A 366 22.60 -3.96 7.73
C PRO A 366 21.38 -4.83 7.37
N ALA A 367 20.41 -4.27 6.65
CA ALA A 367 19.24 -5.03 6.18
C ALA A 367 19.66 -6.15 5.20
N HIS A 368 20.56 -5.85 4.26
CA HIS A 368 21.11 -6.83 3.33
C HIS A 368 21.88 -7.96 4.05
N GLU A 369 22.70 -7.61 5.05
CA GLU A 369 23.42 -8.59 5.88
C GLU A 369 22.46 -9.49 6.65
N PHE A 370 21.44 -8.91 7.29
CA PHE A 370 20.42 -9.66 8.01
C PHE A 370 19.67 -10.65 7.11
N LEU A 371 19.26 -10.20 5.92
CA LEU A 371 18.61 -11.05 4.91
C LEU A 371 19.55 -12.19 4.48
N ALA A 372 20.81 -11.86 4.17
CA ALA A 372 21.81 -12.84 3.77
C ALA A 372 22.04 -13.92 4.85
N GLU A 373 22.18 -13.52 6.12
CA GLU A 373 22.29 -14.46 7.24
C GLU A 373 21.03 -15.31 7.40
N SER A 374 19.87 -14.71 7.26
CA SER A 374 18.58 -15.39 7.33
C SER A 374 18.43 -16.45 6.24
N PHE A 375 18.73 -16.15 4.98
CA PHE A 375 18.69 -17.13 3.89
C PHE A 375 19.70 -18.26 4.10
N ARG A 376 20.92 -17.95 4.57
CA ARG A 376 21.92 -18.98 4.94
C ARG A 376 21.41 -19.89 6.05
N SER A 377 20.77 -19.33 7.08
CA SER A 377 20.23 -20.10 8.20
C SER A 377 19.12 -21.07 7.78
N LEU A 378 18.30 -20.67 6.79
CA LEU A 378 17.26 -21.50 6.19
C LEU A 378 17.81 -22.52 5.18
N GLY A 379 19.08 -22.41 4.79
CA GLY A 379 19.70 -23.22 3.74
C GLY A 379 19.19 -22.88 2.34
N ILE A 380 18.78 -21.63 2.11
CA ILE A 380 18.33 -21.13 0.81
C ILE A 380 19.53 -20.55 0.07
N GLU A 381 19.72 -21.01 -1.17
CA GLU A 381 20.68 -20.41 -2.09
C GLU A 381 20.14 -19.07 -2.59
N PHE A 382 20.92 -18.01 -2.43
CA PHE A 382 20.50 -16.66 -2.80
C PHE A 382 21.57 -15.90 -3.59
N LEU A 383 21.13 -14.86 -4.30
CA LEU A 383 21.97 -13.86 -4.95
C LEU A 383 21.52 -12.47 -4.49
N ASP A 384 22.43 -11.73 -3.86
CA ASP A 384 22.21 -10.32 -3.57
C ASP A 384 22.66 -9.48 -4.78
N LEU A 385 21.74 -8.67 -5.31
CA LEU A 385 22.03 -7.81 -6.45
C LEU A 385 22.66 -6.47 -6.07
N ALA A 386 22.64 -6.05 -4.80
CA ALA A 386 23.18 -4.73 -4.39
C ALA A 386 24.57 -4.43 -4.97
N PRO A 387 25.55 -5.35 -4.97
CA PRO A 387 26.87 -5.11 -5.56
C PRO A 387 26.84 -4.77 -7.06
N SER A 388 25.82 -5.22 -7.80
CA SER A 388 25.68 -4.95 -9.25
C SER A 388 25.23 -3.51 -9.53
N PHE A 389 24.72 -2.81 -8.51
CA PHE A 389 24.18 -1.46 -8.60
C PHE A 389 25.06 -0.39 -7.93
N GLN A 390 26.07 -0.79 -7.14
CA GLN A 390 26.87 0.14 -6.30
C GLN A 390 27.59 1.27 -7.04
N GLU A 391 28.02 1.07 -8.29
CA GLU A 391 28.76 2.07 -9.06
C GLU A 391 27.88 2.86 -10.04
N LYS A 392 26.56 2.86 -9.85
CA LYS A 392 25.59 3.49 -10.76
C LYS A 392 24.94 4.70 -10.12
N ASP A 393 24.56 5.65 -10.97
CA ASP A 393 23.66 6.72 -10.59
C ASP A 393 22.23 6.16 -10.56
N GLU A 394 21.55 6.29 -9.44
CA GLU A 394 20.18 5.81 -9.24
C GLU A 394 19.16 6.50 -10.15
N GLU A 395 19.34 7.79 -10.43
CA GLU A 395 18.41 8.55 -11.28
C GLU A 395 18.39 8.01 -12.72
N ASP A 396 19.52 7.47 -13.20
CA ASP A 396 19.67 6.84 -14.51
C ASP A 396 19.01 5.45 -14.57
N LEU A 397 18.63 4.87 -13.42
CA LEU A 397 18.08 3.52 -13.31
C LEU A 397 16.57 3.50 -13.04
N TRP A 398 15.97 4.66 -12.79
CA TRP A 398 14.53 4.80 -12.56
C TRP A 398 13.75 4.94 -13.87
N VAL A 399 12.50 4.49 -13.84
CA VAL A 399 11.55 4.77 -14.93
C VAL A 399 11.18 6.24 -14.97
N HIS A 400 11.13 6.92 -13.81
CA HIS A 400 10.87 8.36 -13.69
C HIS A 400 11.34 8.89 -12.32
N PRO A 401 11.74 10.17 -12.16
CA PRO A 401 12.15 10.76 -10.87
C PRO A 401 11.11 10.82 -9.73
N ARG A 402 9.93 10.24 -9.94
CA ARG A 402 8.85 10.12 -8.94
C ARG A 402 8.35 8.67 -8.84
N ASP A 403 9.05 7.78 -9.51
CA ASP A 403 8.74 6.38 -9.66
C ASP A 403 10.08 5.63 -9.80
N HIS A 404 10.62 5.23 -8.65
CA HIS A 404 11.94 4.63 -8.53
C HIS A 404 11.96 3.14 -8.95
N HIS A 405 10.91 2.67 -9.64
CA HIS A 405 10.92 1.34 -10.25
C HIS A 405 12.04 1.21 -11.31
N PRO A 406 12.58 0.00 -11.51
CA PRO A 406 13.71 -0.25 -12.39
C PRO A 406 13.31 0.00 -13.86
N ASN A 407 14.11 0.82 -14.54
CA ASN A 407 13.99 1.00 -15.98
C ASN A 407 14.68 -0.14 -16.76
N PRO A 408 14.64 -0.13 -18.10
CA PRO A 408 15.30 -1.15 -18.91
C PRO A 408 16.78 -1.37 -18.61
N ASP A 409 17.54 -0.33 -18.22
CA ASP A 409 18.97 -0.46 -17.93
C ASP A 409 19.20 -1.15 -16.57
N ALA A 410 18.41 -0.81 -15.55
CA ALA A 410 18.40 -1.51 -14.26
C ALA A 410 18.06 -3.00 -14.42
N HIS A 411 17.06 -3.32 -15.24
CA HIS A 411 16.74 -4.71 -15.60
C HIS A 411 17.88 -5.41 -16.34
N GLY A 412 18.69 -4.68 -17.12
CA GLY A 412 19.90 -5.18 -17.75
C GLY A 412 20.93 -5.62 -16.72
N LEU A 413 21.25 -4.74 -15.77
CA LEU A 413 22.20 -5.03 -14.68
C LEU A 413 21.77 -6.25 -13.86
N ALA A 414 20.47 -6.33 -13.51
CA ALA A 414 19.94 -7.49 -12.82
C ALA A 414 20.13 -8.78 -13.64
N ALA A 415 19.83 -8.76 -14.94
CA ALA A 415 20.01 -9.93 -15.80
C ALA A 415 21.47 -10.35 -15.99
N GLU A 416 22.41 -9.39 -16.02
CA GLU A 416 23.86 -9.64 -16.11
C GLU A 416 24.39 -10.39 -14.88
N ALA A 417 23.82 -10.15 -13.70
CA ALA A 417 24.15 -10.88 -12.49
C ALA A 417 23.39 -12.23 -12.38
N ILE A 418 22.07 -12.21 -12.64
CA ILE A 418 21.21 -13.39 -12.50
C ILE A 418 21.57 -14.47 -13.52
N GLY A 419 21.86 -14.11 -14.78
CA GLY A 419 22.11 -15.04 -15.87
C GLY A 419 23.24 -16.03 -15.58
N PRO A 420 24.49 -15.58 -15.35
CA PRO A 420 25.61 -16.46 -15.04
C PRO A 420 25.41 -17.26 -13.75
N TRP A 421 24.83 -16.64 -12.71
CA TRP A 421 24.54 -17.30 -11.45
C TRP A 421 23.54 -18.46 -11.64
N LEU A 422 22.44 -18.19 -12.34
CA LEU A 422 21.41 -19.19 -12.61
C LEU A 422 21.90 -20.29 -13.56
N ASP A 423 22.75 -19.98 -14.55
CA ASP A 423 23.42 -21.00 -15.39
C ASP A 423 24.18 -22.02 -14.52
N ALA A 424 24.98 -21.52 -13.58
CA ALA A 424 25.71 -22.35 -12.63
C ALA A 424 24.77 -23.19 -11.75
N LYS A 425 23.66 -22.63 -11.28
CA LYS A 425 22.67 -23.36 -10.47
C LYS A 425 21.90 -24.41 -11.27
N LEU A 426 21.53 -24.14 -12.52
CA LEU A 426 20.84 -25.12 -13.37
C LEU A 426 21.78 -26.27 -13.82
N ALA A 427 23.09 -26.02 -13.89
CA ALA A 427 24.06 -27.07 -14.15
C ALA A 427 24.12 -28.12 -13.04
N THR A 428 23.90 -27.74 -11.77
CA THR A 428 23.89 -28.71 -10.64
C THR A 428 22.69 -29.66 -10.72
N LEU A 429 21.53 -29.18 -11.19
CA LEU A 429 20.36 -30.02 -11.49
C LEU A 429 20.66 -31.07 -12.57
N ALA A 430 21.48 -30.72 -13.56
CA ALA A 430 21.86 -31.63 -14.64
C ALA A 430 22.81 -32.74 -14.17
N ALA A 431 23.63 -32.46 -13.15
CA ALA A 431 24.65 -33.36 -12.62
C ALA A 431 24.13 -34.33 -11.55
N ALA A 432 22.93 -34.12 -11.00
CA ALA A 432 22.31 -35.03 -10.07
C ALA A 432 22.01 -36.39 -10.75
N PRO A 433 22.54 -37.52 -10.24
CA PRO A 433 22.38 -38.81 -10.91
C PRO A 433 20.92 -39.29 -10.88
N GLY A 434 20.29 -39.26 -12.05
CA GLY A 434 19.19 -40.14 -12.46
C GLY A 434 17.92 -40.13 -11.61
N ASP A 435 17.01 -39.20 -11.86
CA ASP A 435 15.58 -39.50 -11.76
C ASP A 435 14.94 -39.40 -13.16
N SER A 436 15.13 -40.47 -13.93
CA SER A 436 14.36 -40.73 -15.15
C SER A 436 12.92 -41.20 -14.82
N GLY A 437 12.43 -40.96 -13.60
CA GLY A 437 11.04 -41.16 -13.23
C GLY A 437 10.17 -40.17 -13.98
N ALA A 438 9.39 -40.67 -14.94
CA ALA A 438 8.27 -39.95 -15.50
C ALA A 438 7.48 -39.29 -14.36
N ARG A 439 7.28 -37.96 -14.43
CA ARG A 439 6.33 -37.25 -13.57
C ARG A 439 4.95 -37.87 -13.84
N THR A 440 4.57 -38.89 -13.08
CA THR A 440 3.26 -39.51 -13.16
C THR A 440 2.23 -38.47 -12.72
N SER A 441 1.31 -38.11 -13.61
CA SER A 441 0.13 -37.32 -13.28
C SER A 441 -0.58 -37.94 -12.07
N PRO A 442 -0.94 -37.16 -11.03
CA PRO A 442 -1.87 -37.64 -10.04
C PRO A 442 -3.25 -37.71 -10.71
N THR A 443 -3.68 -38.92 -11.04
CA THR A 443 -5.09 -39.20 -11.24
C THR A 443 -5.79 -39.07 -9.89
N HIS A 444 -6.63 -38.04 -9.71
CA HIS A 444 -7.91 -38.16 -9.00
C HIS A 444 -8.85 -37.02 -9.40
#